data_AF-A0A9D4HSU4-F1
#
_entry.id   AF-A0A9D4HSU4-F1
#
_cell.length_a   1.000
_cell.length_b   1.000
_cell.length_c   1.000
_cell.angle_alpha   90.00
_cell.angle_beta   90.00
_cell.angle_gamma   90.00
#
_symmetry.space_group_name_H-M   'P 1'
#
loop_
_entity.id
_entity.type
_entity.pdbx_description
1 polymer ?
#
loop_
_entity_poly.entity_id
_entity_poly.type
_entity_poly.pdbx_seq_one_letter_code
_entity_poly.pdbx_strand_id
1 'polypeptide(L)'
;MASRDLIARQLEFLKGEFKFTFNDLKDKQISVIASIVNKVDCMAIFPTGFGKSACNILPPLMMKNMHKRHFYGIVVSSLRSLMNDQVRQFASMGISAVICGPDISAEERKGG
;
A
#
# COMPACT_ATOMS: atom_id res chain seq x y z
N MET A 1 1.57 7.03 -18.80
CA MET A 1 2.16 7.78 -17.68
C MET A 1 1.02 8.33 -16.85
N ALA A 2 0.68 7.69 -15.73
CA ALA A 2 -0.23 8.25 -14.72
C ALA A 2 0.18 9.70 -14.43
N SER A 3 -0.67 10.65 -14.82
CA SER A 3 -0.42 12.06 -14.57
C SER A 3 -0.46 12.33 -13.06
N ARG A 4 0.26 13.36 -12.58
CA ARG A 4 0.15 13.82 -11.19
C ARG A 4 -1.32 14.04 -10.80
N ASP A 5 -2.13 14.54 -11.73
CA ASP A 5 -3.57 14.73 -11.54
C ASP A 5 -4.32 13.43 -11.26
N LEU A 6 -3.96 12.33 -11.93
CA LEU A 6 -4.57 11.03 -11.67
C LEU A 6 -4.26 10.57 -10.24
N ILE A 7 -3.01 10.69 -9.80
CA ILE A 7 -2.60 10.32 -8.44
C ILE A 7 -3.31 11.21 -7.42
N ALA A 8 -3.39 12.51 -7.64
CA ALA A 8 -4.10 13.45 -6.77
C ALA A 8 -5.58 13.08 -6.60
N ARG A 9 -6.30 12.82 -7.71
CA ARG A 9 -7.71 12.38 -7.67
C ARG A 9 -7.90 11.08 -6.90
N GLN A 10 -6.97 10.14 -7.05
CA GLN A 10 -7.02 8.89 -6.28
C GLN A 10 -6.77 9.12 -4.79
N LEU A 11 -5.85 10.01 -4.43
CA LEU A 11 -5.60 10.33 -3.03
C LEU A 11 -6.82 10.96 -2.36
N GLU A 12 -7.53 11.87 -3.04
CA GLU A 12 -8.79 12.43 -2.53
C GLU A 12 -9.84 11.36 -2.25
N PHE A 13 -10.01 10.43 -3.19
CA PHE A 13 -10.92 9.29 -3.02
C PHE A 13 -10.53 8.44 -1.79
N LEU A 14 -9.25 8.08 -1.66
CA LEU A 14 -8.76 7.23 -0.57
C LEU A 14 -8.81 7.92 0.79
N LYS A 15 -8.66 9.25 0.85
CA LYS A 15 -8.85 10.05 2.09
C LYS A 15 -10.26 9.85 2.65
N GLY A 16 -11.28 9.84 1.78
CA GLY A 16 -12.67 9.64 2.19
C GLY A 16 -13.01 8.21 2.63
N GLU A 17 -12.44 7.19 1.98
CA GLU A 17 -12.78 5.78 2.23
C GLU A 17 -12.01 5.18 3.43
N PHE A 18 -10.72 5.52 3.59
CA PHE A 18 -9.81 4.80 4.49
C PHE A 18 -9.30 5.64 5.68
N LYS A 19 -9.90 6.80 5.97
CA LYS A 19 -9.43 7.75 7.00
C LYS A 19 -7.94 8.10 6.86
N PHE A 20 -7.40 8.04 5.65
CA PHE A 20 -6.01 8.38 5.42
C PHE A 20 -5.83 9.87 5.33
N THR A 21 -4.74 10.36 5.92
CA THR A 21 -4.16 11.65 5.58
C THR A 21 -2.72 11.39 5.20
N PHE A 22 -2.45 11.19 3.91
CA PHE A 22 -1.09 11.36 3.43
C PHE A 22 -0.82 12.87 3.53
N ASN A 23 -0.06 13.29 4.55
CA ASN A 23 0.71 14.52 4.44
C ASN A 23 1.44 14.46 3.09
N ASP A 24 1.39 15.56 2.34
CA ASP A 24 1.75 15.62 0.92
C ASP A 24 2.86 14.61 0.56
N LEU A 25 2.50 13.63 -0.28
CA LEU A 25 3.44 12.60 -0.70
C LEU A 25 4.69 13.28 -1.25
N LYS A 26 5.86 12.79 -0.83
CA LYS A 26 7.12 13.31 -1.34
C LYS A 26 7.24 12.94 -2.81
N ASP A 27 7.88 13.78 -3.62
CA ASP A 27 8.04 13.56 -5.06
C ASP A 27 8.58 12.17 -5.42
N LYS A 28 9.56 11.67 -4.66
CA LYS A 28 10.11 10.33 -4.89
C LYS A 28 9.10 9.21 -4.65
N GLN A 29 8.19 9.37 -3.68
CA GLN A 29 7.10 8.40 -3.45
C GLN A 29 6.09 8.43 -4.59
N ILE A 30 5.74 9.64 -5.06
CA ILE A 30 4.84 9.82 -6.22
C ILE A 30 5.42 9.11 -7.44
N SER A 31 6.71 9.30 -7.74
CA SER A 31 7.36 8.64 -8.88
C SER A 31 7.30 7.12 -8.80
N VAL A 32 7.56 6.54 -7.62
CA VAL A 32 7.48 5.08 -7.42
C VAL A 32 6.05 4.57 -7.57
N ILE A 33 5.08 5.23 -6.94
CA ILE A 33 3.65 4.88 -7.06
C ILE A 33 3.21 4.97 -8.52
N ALA A 34 3.63 6.01 -9.23
CA ALA A 34 3.34 6.17 -10.65
C ALA A 34 3.91 5.00 -11.46
N SER A 35 5.16 4.60 -11.24
CA SER A 35 5.74 3.43 -11.93
C SER A 35 4.91 2.17 -11.69
N ILE A 36 4.55 1.88 -10.44
CA ILE A 36 3.78 0.67 -10.09
C ILE A 36 2.38 0.69 -10.73
N VAL A 37 1.66 1.81 -10.65
CA VAL A 37 0.32 1.95 -11.25
C VAL A 37 0.37 1.85 -12.78
N ASN A 38 1.46 2.29 -13.41
CA ASN A 38 1.69 2.11 -14.85
C ASN A 38 2.24 0.71 -15.21
N LYS A 39 2.36 -0.21 -14.25
CA LYS A 39 2.92 -1.56 -14.44
C LYS A 39 4.35 -1.55 -14.96
N VAL A 40 5.14 -0.57 -14.52
CA VAL A 40 6.56 -0.45 -14.82
C VAL A 40 7.34 -0.89 -13.58
N ASP A 41 8.21 -1.88 -13.76
CA ASP A 41 9.10 -2.35 -12.69
C ASP A 41 10.02 -1.21 -12.22
N CYS A 42 10.22 -1.12 -10.92
CA CYS A 42 11.08 -0.08 -10.34
C CYS A 42 11.85 -0.58 -9.12
N MET A 43 13.08 -0.10 -8.98
CA MET A 43 13.87 -0.23 -7.77
C MET A 43 13.84 1.10 -7.01
N ALA A 44 13.29 1.08 -5.79
CA ALA A 44 13.19 2.27 -4.95
C ALA A 44 14.10 2.13 -3.72
N ILE A 45 15.03 3.08 -3.55
CA ILE A 45 15.89 3.15 -2.37
C ILE A 45 15.45 4.35 -1.53
N PHE A 46 14.99 4.06 -0.32
CA PHE A 46 14.54 5.06 0.64
C PHE A 46 15.35 4.99 1.93
N PRO A 47 15.72 6.14 2.53
CA PRO A 47 16.20 6.17 3.91
C PRO A 47 15.14 5.60 4.88
N THR A 48 15.60 5.09 6.02
CA THR A 48 14.70 4.70 7.11
C THR A 48 13.85 5.90 7.54
N GLY A 49 12.56 5.65 7.84
CA GLY A 49 11.62 6.71 8.21
C GLY A 49 11.11 7.58 7.04
N PHE A 50 11.60 7.38 5.81
CA PHE A 50 11.18 8.21 4.67
C PHE A 50 9.70 7.98 4.26
N GLY A 51 9.09 6.88 4.71
CA GLY A 51 7.69 6.52 4.43
C GLY A 51 7.50 5.51 3.30
N LYS A 52 8.42 4.55 3.14
CA LYS A 52 8.36 3.55 2.06
C LYS A 52 7.07 2.73 2.03
N SER A 53 6.44 2.49 3.17
CA SER A 53 5.20 1.70 3.27
C SER A 53 4.06 2.26 2.42
N ALA A 54 3.99 3.58 2.24
CA ALA A 54 2.99 4.22 1.38
C ALA A 54 3.06 3.69 -0.07
N CYS A 55 4.28 3.48 -0.58
CA CYS A 55 4.49 2.96 -1.93
C CYS A 55 4.05 1.50 -2.11
N ASN A 56 3.90 0.74 -1.03
CA ASN A 56 3.44 -0.65 -1.07
C ASN A 56 1.91 -0.75 -1.06
N ILE A 57 1.25 0.15 -0.33
CA ILE A 57 -0.19 0.07 -0.01
C ILE A 57 -1.03 0.85 -1.01
N LEU A 58 -0.57 2.04 -1.40
CA LEU A 58 -1.34 2.92 -2.27
C LEU A 58 -1.64 2.31 -3.65
N PRO A 59 -0.65 1.71 -4.37
CA PRO A 59 -0.91 1.18 -5.70
C PRO A 59 -2.06 0.17 -5.79
N PRO A 60 -2.16 -0.89 -4.96
CA PRO A 60 -3.28 -1.83 -5.06
C PRO A 60 -4.64 -1.19 -4.78
N LEU A 61 -4.73 -0.23 -3.84
CA LEU A 61 -5.97 0.50 -3.57
C LEU A 61 -6.38 1.38 -4.76
N MET A 62 -5.42 2.10 -5.33
CA MET A 62 -5.63 2.93 -6.52
C MET A 62 -6.07 2.08 -7.72
N MET A 63 -5.40 0.96 -7.97
CA MET A 63 -5.75 0.04 -9.05
C MET A 63 -7.15 -0.57 -8.87
N LYS A 64 -7.52 -0.94 -7.63
CA LYS A 64 -8.90 -1.39 -7.30
C LYS A 64 -9.93 -0.36 -7.70
N ASN A 65 -9.72 0.91 -7.36
CA ASN A 65 -10.65 1.97 -7.70
C ASN A 65 -10.69 2.27 -9.21
N MET A 66 -9.53 2.31 -9.88
CA MET A 66 -9.44 2.60 -11.33
C MET A 66 -10.07 1.52 -12.19
N HIS A 67 -9.85 0.25 -11.87
CA HIS A 67 -10.25 -0.88 -12.70
C HIS A 67 -11.53 -1.58 -12.22
N LYS A 68 -12.10 -1.16 -11.08
CA LYS A 68 -13.32 -1.71 -10.48
C LYS A 68 -13.28 -3.24 -10.29
N ARG A 69 -12.11 -3.76 -9.92
CA ARG A 69 -11.86 -5.19 -9.62
C ARG A 69 -10.93 -5.32 -8.41
N HIS A 70 -10.86 -6.50 -7.80
CA HIS A 70 -9.93 -6.74 -6.71
C HIS A 70 -8.48 -6.67 -7.18
N PHE A 71 -7.64 -5.96 -6.42
CA PHE A 71 -6.19 -5.91 -6.58
C PHE A 71 -5.54 -6.23 -5.24
N TYR A 72 -4.48 -7.02 -5.29
CA TYR A 72 -3.72 -7.45 -4.11
C TYR A 72 -2.29 -6.93 -4.23
N GLY A 73 -1.80 -6.32 -3.15
CA GLY A 73 -0.38 -6.02 -2.99
C GLY A 73 0.28 -7.15 -2.21
N ILE A 74 1.34 -7.74 -2.75
CA ILE A 74 2.14 -8.73 -2.05
C ILE A 74 3.43 -8.05 -1.58
N VAL A 75 3.62 -8.01 -0.26
CA VAL A 75 4.82 -7.45 0.35
C VAL A 75 5.61 -8.59 0.98
N VAL A 76 6.83 -8.81 0.51
CA VAL A 76 7.72 -9.84 1.05
C VAL A 76 8.63 -9.20 2.09
N SER A 77 8.67 -9.76 3.29
CA SER A 77 9.55 -9.31 4.37
C SER A 77 10.12 -10.51 5.13
N SER A 78 11.38 -10.39 5.56
CA SER A 78 12.03 -11.38 6.40
C SER A 78 11.74 -11.22 7.89
N LEU A 79 11.12 -10.10 8.31
CA LEU A 79 10.97 -9.76 9.73
C LEU A 79 9.49 -9.87 10.17
N ARG A 80 9.15 -10.89 10.96
CA ARG A 80 7.78 -11.10 11.47
C ARG A 80 7.26 -9.92 12.29
N SER A 81 8.09 -9.32 13.14
CA SER A 81 7.70 -8.12 13.91
C SER A 81 7.26 -6.98 13.00
N LEU A 82 8.01 -6.73 11.91
CA LEU A 82 7.67 -5.68 10.96
C LEU A 82 6.36 -5.98 10.21
N MET A 83 6.13 -7.25 9.86
CA MET A 83 4.87 -7.66 9.22
C MET A 83 3.67 -7.46 10.16
N ASN A 84 3.80 -7.80 11.44
CA ASN A 84 2.76 -7.58 12.45
C ASN A 84 2.43 -6.09 12.59
N ASP A 85 3.44 -5.23 12.67
CA ASP A 85 3.25 -3.77 12.76
C ASP A 85 2.52 -3.22 11.53
N GLN A 86 2.88 -3.71 10.33
CA GLN A 86 2.23 -3.33 9.08
C GLN A 86 0.77 -3.77 9.04
N VAL A 87 0.45 -5.03 9.39
CA VAL A 87 -0.94 -5.50 9.41
C VAL A 87 -1.78 -4.73 10.42
N ARG A 88 -1.27 -4.47 11.63
CA ARG A 88 -1.97 -3.65 12.64
C ARG A 88 -2.23 -2.23 12.14
N GLN A 89 -1.23 -1.63 11.49
CA GLN A 89 -1.37 -0.31 10.86
C GLN A 89 -2.43 -0.32 9.76
N PHE A 90 -2.47 -1.34 8.91
CA PHE A 90 -3.44 -1.41 7.82
C PHE A 90 -4.86 -1.64 8.36
N ALA A 91 -5.01 -2.51 9.36
CA ALA A 91 -6.28 -2.74 10.03
C ALA A 91 -6.84 -1.45 10.67
N SER A 92 -6.00 -0.64 11.33
CA SER A 92 -6.44 0.63 11.91
C SER A 92 -6.88 1.66 10.87
N MET A 93 -6.46 1.48 9.61
CA MET A 93 -6.84 2.27 8.45
C MET A 93 -8.02 1.65 7.66
N GLY A 94 -8.62 0.56 8.15
CA GLY A 94 -9.70 -0.15 7.45
C GLY A 94 -9.24 -0.92 6.21
N ILE A 95 -7.94 -1.19 6.06
CA ILE A 95 -7.38 -1.98 4.97
C ILE A 95 -7.20 -3.42 5.44
N SER A 96 -7.83 -4.35 4.74
CA SER A 96 -7.64 -5.78 4.94
C SER A 96 -6.22 -6.20 4.53
N ALA A 97 -5.48 -6.80 5.46
CA ALA A 97 -4.17 -7.39 5.21
C ALA A 97 -3.97 -8.61 6.11
N VAL A 98 -3.21 -9.58 5.61
CA VAL A 98 -2.92 -10.83 6.30
C VAL A 98 -1.45 -11.18 6.08
N ILE A 99 -0.85 -11.86 7.07
CA ILE A 99 0.50 -12.41 6.94
C ILE A 99 0.39 -13.80 6.32
N CYS A 100 1.28 -14.14 5.40
CA CYS A 100 1.41 -15.47 4.77
C CYS A 100 2.81 -16.06 5.08
N GLY A 101 2.89 -17.31 5.53
CA GLY A 101 4.12 -17.91 6.07
C GLY A 101 3.90 -19.19 6.92
N PRO A 102 4.97 -19.89 7.31
CA PRO A 102 4.89 -21.20 7.97
C PRO A 102 4.23 -21.16 9.36
N ASP A 103 4.41 -20.08 10.12
CA ASP A 103 3.94 -19.96 11.51
C ASP A 103 2.67 -19.12 11.63
N ILE A 104 1.62 -19.45 10.88
CA ILE A 104 0.33 -18.75 10.95
C ILE A 104 -0.69 -19.66 11.60
N SER A 105 -1.28 -19.19 12.69
CA SER A 105 -2.37 -19.92 13.36
C SER A 105 -3.59 -20.02 12.43
N ALA A 106 -4.43 -21.02 12.63
CA ALA A 106 -5.65 -21.18 11.82
C ALA A 106 -6.60 -19.96 11.92
N GLU A 107 -6.51 -19.22 13.03
CA GLU A 107 -7.27 -17.99 13.29
C GLU A 107 -6.75 -16.82 12.44
N GLU A 108 -5.43 -16.64 12.35
CA GLU A 108 -4.82 -15.60 11.52
C GLU A 108 -5.04 -15.82 10.01
N ARG A 109 -5.32 -17.06 9.58
CA ARG A 109 -5.63 -17.38 8.17
C ARG A 109 -7.00 -16.88 7.72
N LYS A 110 -7.94 -16.74 8.64
CA LYS A 110 -9.28 -16.20 8.36
C LYS A 110 -9.20 -14.69 8.58
N GLY A 111 -8.76 -13.96 7.56
CA GLY A 111 -8.70 -12.49 7.62
C GLY A 111 -9.98 -11.93 8.26
N GLY A 112 -9.80 -11.12 9.31
CA GLY A 112 -10.90 -10.50 10.05
C GLY A 112 -11.71 -9.54 9.22
#